data_AF-N9BH06-F1
#
_entry.id   AF-N9BH06-F1
#
_cell.length_a   1.000
_cell.length_b   1.000
_cell.length_c   1.000
_cell.angle_alpha   90.00
_cell.angle_beta   90.00
_cell.angle_gamma   90.00
#
_symmetry.space_group_name_H-M   'P 1'
#
loop_
_entity.id
_entity.type
_entity.pdbx_description
1 polymer ?
#
loop_
_entity_poly.entity_id
_entity_poly.type
_entity_poly.pdbx_seq_one_letter_code
_entity_poly.pdbx_strand_id
1 'polypeptide(L)' 'MKFEGQITANLPAIDLACTASFYQSLGFDLVYQSAEWVILRLGEMTLEFFHHPHLDPNSSWHSACIRVAEIQPYYEY' A
#
# COMPACT_ATOMS: atom_id res chain seq x y z
N MET A 1 7.30 -18.81 22.64
CA MET A 1 8.19 -17.92 21.88
C MET A 1 7.37 -16.71 21.46
N LYS A 2 7.76 -15.48 21.84
CA LYS A 2 7.10 -14.27 21.34
C LYS A 2 7.82 -13.88 20.05
N PHE A 3 7.10 -13.80 18.95
CA PHE A 3 7.64 -13.29 17.70
C PHE A 3 7.48 -11.77 17.72
N GLU A 4 8.60 -11.05 17.65
CA GLU A 4 8.63 -9.60 17.46
C GLU A 4 8.89 -9.33 15.98
N GLY A 5 8.02 -8.56 15.34
CA GLY A 5 8.10 -8.29 13.90
C GLY A 5 6.77 -7.80 13.34
N GLN A 6 6.75 -7.55 12.03
CA GLN A 6 5.56 -7.12 11.30
C GLN A 6 5.31 -8.02 10.09
N ILE A 7 4.03 -8.16 9.72
CA ILE A 7 3.61 -8.70 8.42
C ILE A 7 3.07 -7.52 7.62
N THR A 8 3.48 -7.44 6.36
CA THR A 8 3.06 -6.39 5.43
C THR A 8 2.21 -6.99 4.32
N ALA A 9 1.33 -6.17 3.74
CA ALA A 9 0.65 -6.55 2.52
C ALA A 9 1.54 -6.25 1.32
N ASN A 10 1.61 -7.17 0.36
CA ASN A 10 2.27 -6.96 -0.93
C ASN A 10 1.20 -6.97 -2.03
N LEU A 11 0.99 -5.82 -2.67
CA LEU A 11 -0.08 -5.59 -3.65
C LEU A 11 0.51 -5.31 -5.05
N PRO A 12 -0.19 -5.68 -6.13
CA PRO A 12 0.28 -5.38 -7.47
C PRO A 12 0.02 -3.91 -7.84
N ALA A 13 0.92 -3.31 -8.61
CA ALA A 13 0.74 -2.00 -9.22
C ALA A 13 1.11 -2.03 -10.71
N ILE A 14 0.24 -1.49 -11.58
CA ILE A 14 0.53 -1.34 -13.02
C ILE A 14 1.59 -0.25 -13.23
N ASP A 15 1.43 0.89 -12.54
CA ASP A 15 2.38 2.00 -12.51
C ASP A 15 2.71 2.33 -11.06
N LEU A 16 3.96 2.12 -10.66
CA LEU A 16 4.42 2.32 -9.28
C LEU A 16 4.43 3.80 -8.88
N ALA A 17 4.77 4.72 -9.79
CA ALA A 17 4.83 6.15 -9.48
C ALA A 17 3.44 6.76 -9.31
N CYS A 18 2.50 6.37 -10.18
CA CYS A 18 1.09 6.72 -10.08
C CYS A 18 0.49 6.15 -8.78
N THR A 19 0.79 4.88 -8.46
CA THR A 19 0.35 4.23 -7.22
C THR A 19 0.89 4.96 -6.00
N ALA A 20 2.20 5.27 -5.95
CA ALA A 20 2.79 6.04 -4.86
C ALA A 20 2.11 7.40 -4.69
N SER A 21 1.93 8.14 -5.79
CA SER A 21 1.30 9.47 -5.77
C SER A 21 -0.14 9.42 -5.23
N PHE A 22 -0.92 8.41 -5.62
CA PHE A 22 -2.29 8.20 -5.12
C PHE A 22 -2.29 8.02 -3.60
N TYR A 23 -1.50 7.09 -3.07
CA TYR A 23 -1.46 6.83 -1.63
C TYR A 23 -0.83 7.99 -0.84
N GLN A 24 0.12 8.73 -1.40
CA GLN A 24 0.66 9.94 -0.77
C GLN A 24 -0.42 11.01 -0.56
N SER A 25 -1.37 11.14 -1.49
CA SER A 25 -2.51 12.05 -1.33
C SER A 25 -3.45 11.65 -0.18
N LEU A 26 -3.43 10.37 0.23
CA LEU A 26 -4.16 9.84 1.37
C LEU A 26 -3.35 9.90 2.68
N GLY A 27 -2.18 10.57 2.67
CA GLY A 27 -1.32 10.74 3.84
C GLY A 27 -0.31 9.63 4.08
N PHE A 28 -0.06 8.74 3.10
CA PHE A 28 1.05 7.80 3.19
C PHE A 28 2.39 8.49 2.87
N ASP A 29 3.43 8.13 3.59
CA ASP A 29 4.80 8.51 3.30
C ASP A 29 5.46 7.50 2.36
N LEU A 30 6.18 8.00 1.35
CA LEU A 30 7.03 7.18 0.50
C LEU A 30 8.32 6.85 1.25
N VAL A 31 8.54 5.56 1.53
CA VAL A 31 9.72 5.08 2.27
C VAL A 31 10.80 4.55 1.33
N TYR A 32 10.39 3.89 0.25
CA TYR A 32 11.30 3.31 -0.74
C TYR A 32 10.63 3.26 -2.11
N GLN A 33 11.44 3.48 -3.15
CA GLN A 33 11.02 3.30 -4.54
C GLN A 33 12.16 2.79 -5.41
N SER A 34 11.82 1.85 -6.27
CA SER A 34 12.66 1.31 -7.34
C SER A 34 11.80 1.08 -8.60
N ALA A 35 12.39 0.49 -9.64
CA ALA A 35 11.65 0.10 -10.84
C ALA A 35 10.65 -1.04 -10.59
N GLU A 36 10.87 -1.88 -9.56
CA GLU A 36 10.11 -3.12 -9.35
C GLU A 36 9.35 -3.15 -8.02
N TRP A 37 9.61 -2.18 -7.13
CA TRP A 37 9.07 -2.18 -5.77
C TRP A 37 8.89 -0.79 -5.20
N VAL A 38 7.80 -0.57 -4.46
CA VAL A 38 7.51 0.63 -3.66
C VAL A 38 7.10 0.22 -2.26
N ILE A 39 7.59 0.94 -1.24
CA ILE A 39 7.18 0.79 0.17
C ILE A 39 6.56 2.12 0.62
N LEU A 40 5.32 2.06 1.08
CA LEU A 40 4.58 3.17 1.64
C LEU A 40 4.25 2.92 3.11
N ARG A 41 4.16 4.00 3.89
CA ARG A 41 3.87 3.93 5.32
C ARG A 41 2.78 4.91 5.73
N LEU A 42 1.85 4.47 6.57
CA LEU A 42 0.87 5.32 7.24
C LEU A 42 1.01 5.10 8.75
N GLY A 43 1.68 6.02 9.44
CA GLY A 43 2.08 5.82 10.83
C GLY A 43 3.00 4.60 10.97
N GLU A 44 2.59 3.58 11.72
CA GLU A 44 3.33 2.32 11.86
C GLU A 44 2.91 1.24 10.83
N MET A 45 1.85 1.48 10.05
CA MET A 45 1.34 0.52 9.07
C MET A 45 2.15 0.60 7.78
N THR A 46 2.54 -0.56 7.24
CA THR A 46 3.33 -0.64 6.00
C THR A 46 2.54 -1.34 4.90
N LEU A 47 2.53 -0.73 3.71
CA LEU A 47 1.95 -1.26 2.49
C LEU A 47 3.04 -1.30 1.41
N GLU A 48 3.21 -2.43 0.74
CA GLU A 48 4.24 -2.62 -0.28
C GLU A 48 3.60 -2.96 -1.63
N PHE A 49 4.19 -2.45 -2.70
CA PHE A 49 3.73 -2.68 -4.06
C PHE A 49 4.82 -3.27 -4.92
N PHE A 50 4.48 -4.31 -5.67
CA PHE A 50 5.34 -4.89 -6.70
C PHE A 50 4.83 -4.48 -8.08
N HIS A 51 5.76 -4.30 -9.02
CA HIS A 51 5.43 -3.96 -10.40
C HIS A 51 4.73 -5.14 -11.09
N HIS A 52 3.50 -4.91 -11.55
CA HIS A 52 2.69 -5.87 -12.29
C HIS A 52 2.03 -5.16 -13.50
N PRO A 53 2.78 -4.90 -14.59
CA PRO A 53 2.32 -4.06 -15.69
C PRO A 53 1.15 -4.65 -16.49
N HIS A 54 0.98 -5.97 -16.46
CA HIS A 54 -0.09 -6.68 -17.17
C HIS A 54 -1.27 -7.09 -16.28
N LEU A 55 -1.39 -6.51 -15.08
CA LEU A 55 -2.54 -6.78 -14.21
C LEU A 55 -3.83 -6.34 -14.91
N ASP A 56 -4.84 -7.21 -14.95
CA ASP A 56 -6.21 -6.84 -15.28
C ASP A 56 -6.95 -6.46 -13.98
N PRO A 57 -7.30 -5.17 -13.78
CA PRO A 57 -7.99 -4.74 -12.57
C PRO A 57 -9.35 -5.43 -12.37
N ASN A 58 -10.04 -5.80 -13.45
CA ASN A 58 -11.38 -6.40 -13.38
C ASN A 58 -11.35 -7.87 -12.94
N SER A 59 -10.20 -8.53 -13.05
CA SER A 59 -9.99 -9.92 -12.68
C SER A 59 -9.12 -10.09 -11.41
N SER A 60 -8.77 -8.99 -10.74
CA SER A 60 -7.88 -9.01 -9.57
C SER A 60 -8.59 -9.50 -8.31
N TRP A 61 -7.89 -10.36 -7.56
CA TRP A 61 -8.32 -10.84 -6.23
C TRP A 61 -7.46 -10.30 -5.08
N HIS A 62 -6.52 -9.40 -5.39
CA HIS A 62 -5.60 -8.84 -4.41
C HIS A 62 -6.33 -7.86 -3.50
N SER A 63 -6.18 -8.03 -2.19
CA SER A 63 -6.76 -7.11 -1.20
C SER A 63 -5.95 -7.14 0.09
N ALA A 64 -6.11 -6.08 0.88
CA ALA A 64 -5.59 -5.99 2.23
C ALA A 64 -6.58 -5.19 3.09
N CYS A 65 -6.63 -5.48 4.39
CA CYS A 65 -7.38 -4.67 5.34
C CYS A 65 -6.46 -3.68 6.03
N ILE A 66 -6.79 -2.40 5.96
CA ILE A 66 -6.22 -1.38 6.84
C ILE A 66 -7.17 -1.27 8.04
N ARG A 67 -6.65 -1.54 9.24
CA ARG A 67 -7.43 -1.47 10.48
C ARG A 67 -7.06 -0.22 11.23
N VAL A 68 -7.99 0.74 11.24
CA VAL A 68 -7.87 1.99 11.99
C VAL A 68 -8.84 1.97 13.17
N ALA A 69 -8.54 2.76 14.21
CA ALA A 69 -9.43 2.91 15.35
C ALA A 69 -10.72 3.65 14.98
N GLU A 70 -10.61 4.69 14.14
CA GLU A 70 -11.73 5.48 13.64
C GLU A 70 -11.59 5.69 12.13
N ILE A 71 -12.66 5.41 11.38
CA ILE A 71 -12.66 5.49 9.92
C ILE A 71 -13.14 6.84 9.39
N GLN A 72 -13.94 7.57 10.18
CA GLN A 72 -14.53 8.87 9.81
C GLN A 72 -13.51 9.87 9.22
N PRO A 73 -12.34 10.11 9.84
CA PRO A 73 -11.37 11.07 9.30
C PRO A 73 -10.87 10.77 7.88
N TYR A 74 -11.00 9.53 7.40
CA TYR A 74 -10.58 9.11 6.06
C TYR A 74 -11.68 9.23 5.00
N TYR A 75 -12.94 9.51 5.37
CA TYR A 75 -14.06 9.67 4.43
C TYR A 75 -14.34 11.13 4.05
N GLU A 76 -13.67 12.10 4.68
CA GLU A 76 -13.87 13.53 4.46
C GLU A 76 -12.87 14.12 3.45
N TYR A 77 -12.07 13.28 2.79
CA TYR A 77 -11.04 13.64 1.81
C TYR A 77 -11.49 13.38 0.36
#